data_AF-A0A382G5J7-F1
#
_entry.id   AF-A0A382G5J7-F1
#
_cell.length_a   1.000
_cell.length_b   1.000
_cell.length_c   1.000
_cell.angle_alpha   90.00
_cell.angle_beta   90.00
_cell.angle_gamma   90.00
#
_symmetry.space_group_name_H-M   'P 1'
#
loop_
_entity.id
_entity.type
_entity.pdbx_description
1 polymer ?
#
loop_
_entity_poly.entity_id
_entity_poly.type
_entity_poly.pdbx_seq_one_letter_code
_entity_poly.pdbx_strand_id
1 'polypeptide(L)'
;MVLHFIGRLQSNKARKAGQIFDVIQTVDSIKLAKRLNIISTETNKLQKIYLQVNIGNDPKKQGFSPEEIINSAKEVSELDSLEINGIMTMLPQGIPKTTLRDYYKKTCKIKNEIKESVNGNCNNLSMGMSNDFEIAIEEGATHIRIGTALFGARPQ
;
A
#
# COMPACT_ATOMS: atom_id res chain seq x y z
N MET A 1 -17.70 4.56 9.04
CA MET A 1 -16.53 5.23 8.42
C MET A 1 -15.41 4.21 8.37
N VAL A 2 -14.66 4.12 7.26
CA VAL A 2 -13.48 3.23 7.15
C VAL A 2 -12.22 4.09 7.26
N LEU A 3 -11.33 3.77 8.19
CA LEU A 3 -10.10 4.49 8.48
C LEU A 3 -8.89 3.79 7.84
N HIS A 4 -8.17 4.53 6.98
CA HIS A 4 -6.98 4.06 6.29
C HIS A 4 -5.72 4.69 6.86
N PHE A 5 -4.74 3.86 7.26
CA PHE A 5 -3.40 4.31 7.62
C PHE A 5 -2.52 4.36 6.38
N ILE A 6 -2.05 5.56 6.01
CA ILE A 6 -1.27 5.82 4.78
C ILE A 6 0.13 6.41 5.05
N GLY A 7 0.52 6.55 6.32
CA GLY A 7 1.84 7.05 6.72
C GLY A 7 2.84 5.91 6.93
N ARG A 8 4.12 6.22 7.12
CA ARG A 8 5.11 5.18 7.47
C ARG A 8 4.78 4.55 8.82
N LEU A 9 4.64 3.21 8.88
CA LEU A 9 4.33 2.50 10.11
C LEU A 9 5.59 1.97 10.80
N GLN A 10 6.02 2.64 11.86
CA GLN A 10 7.07 2.11 12.72
C GLN A 10 6.57 0.92 13.54
N SER A 11 7.41 -0.09 13.74
CA SER A 11 7.03 -1.31 14.45
C SER A 11 6.48 -1.04 15.86
N ASN A 12 7.07 -0.11 16.62
CA ASN A 12 6.57 0.25 17.97
C ASN A 12 5.17 0.88 17.96
N LYS A 13 4.68 1.38 16.81
CA LYS A 13 3.32 1.92 16.65
C LYS A 13 2.34 0.94 16.01
N ALA A 14 2.80 -0.23 15.55
CA ALA A 14 1.96 -1.23 14.88
C ALA A 14 0.74 -1.65 15.71
N ARG A 15 0.87 -1.83 17.04
CA ARG A 15 -0.26 -2.17 17.92
C ARG A 15 -1.35 -1.10 17.91
N LYS A 16 -0.94 0.15 18.09
CA LYS A 16 -1.87 1.29 18.06
C LYS A 16 -2.51 1.43 16.69
N ALA A 17 -1.75 1.25 15.61
CA ALA A 17 -2.28 1.32 14.26
C ALA A 17 -3.31 0.21 13.98
N GLY A 18 -2.99 -1.05 14.31
CA GLY A 18 -3.90 -2.19 14.11
C GLY A 18 -5.19 -2.10 14.94
N GLN A 19 -5.16 -1.43 16.10
CA GLN A 19 -6.36 -1.19 16.91
C GLN A 19 -7.24 -0.07 16.35
N ILE A 20 -6.66 0.99 15.77
CA ILE A 20 -7.40 2.20 15.35
C ILE A 20 -7.88 2.11 13.90
N PHE A 21 -7.05 1.60 12.99
CA PHE A 21 -7.31 1.70 11.55
C PHE A 21 -7.92 0.41 11.00
N ASP A 22 -8.90 0.55 10.12
CA ASP A 22 -9.53 -0.58 9.44
C ASP A 22 -8.59 -1.16 8.36
N VAL A 23 -7.80 -0.30 7.72
CA VAL A 23 -6.88 -0.68 6.64
C VAL A 23 -5.50 -0.07 6.87
N ILE A 24 -4.43 -0.86 6.76
CA ILE A 24 -3.05 -0.38 6.78
C ILE A 24 -2.47 -0.48 5.38
N GLN A 25 -2.23 0.64 4.71
CA GLN A 25 -1.80 0.63 3.30
C GLN A 25 -0.28 0.62 3.09
N THR A 26 0.49 0.70 4.17
CA THR A 26 1.94 0.92 4.13
C THR A 26 2.72 -0.26 4.69
N VAL A 27 2.24 -1.48 4.46
CA VAL A 27 3.00 -2.68 4.86
C VAL A 27 4.15 -2.84 3.88
N ASP A 28 5.37 -2.56 4.35
CA ASP A 28 6.57 -2.44 3.53
C ASP A 28 7.57 -3.59 3.73
N SER A 29 7.26 -4.54 4.61
CA SER A 29 8.16 -5.64 4.96
C SER A 29 7.42 -6.82 5.58
N ILE A 30 7.96 -8.03 5.40
CA ILE A 30 7.47 -9.25 6.06
C ILE A 30 7.49 -9.11 7.58
N LYS A 31 8.52 -8.45 8.13
CA LYS A 31 8.63 -8.20 9.57
C LYS A 31 7.44 -7.40 10.10
N LEU A 32 7.01 -6.36 9.36
CA LEU A 32 5.84 -5.58 9.74
C LEU A 32 4.55 -6.39 9.59
N ALA A 33 4.40 -7.16 8.51
CA ALA A 33 3.26 -8.05 8.31
C ALA A 33 3.12 -9.06 9.46
N LYS A 34 4.17 -9.83 9.78
CA LYS A 34 4.18 -10.80 10.90
C LYS A 34 3.80 -10.15 12.23
N ARG A 35 4.30 -8.93 12.49
CA ARG A 35 3.94 -8.19 13.70
C ARG A 35 2.47 -7.80 13.73
N LEU A 36 1.92 -7.32 12.62
CA LEU A 36 0.50 -7.02 12.50
C LEU A 36 -0.35 -8.28 12.65
N ASN A 37 0.08 -9.42 12.10
CA ASN A 37 -0.62 -10.69 12.27
C ASN A 37 -0.78 -11.05 13.75
N ILE A 38 0.31 -11.04 14.52
CA ILE A 38 0.28 -11.32 15.97
C ILE A 38 -0.73 -10.40 16.69
N ILE A 39 -0.66 -9.09 16.43
CA ILE A 39 -1.57 -8.11 17.04
C ILE A 39 -3.03 -8.38 16.65
N SER A 40 -3.26 -8.73 15.38
CA SER A 40 -4.57 -8.99 14.80
C SER A 40 -5.19 -10.26 15.40
N THR A 41 -4.38 -11.31 15.59
CA THR A 41 -4.77 -12.52 16.32
C THR A 41 -5.14 -12.22 17.78
N GLU A 42 -4.30 -11.48 18.51
CA GLU A 42 -4.55 -11.10 19.91
C GLU A 42 -5.82 -10.26 20.09
N THR A 43 -6.20 -9.48 19.07
CA THR A 43 -7.36 -8.59 19.11
C THR A 43 -8.59 -9.18 18.41
N ASN A 44 -8.50 -10.42 17.94
CA ASN A 44 -9.54 -11.11 17.16
C ASN A 44 -10.10 -10.25 16.01
N LYS A 45 -9.19 -9.57 15.30
CA LYS A 45 -9.50 -8.67 14.19
C LYS A 45 -8.80 -9.16 12.94
N LEU A 46 -9.53 -9.36 11.85
CA LEU A 46 -8.92 -9.54 10.54
C LEU A 46 -8.43 -8.19 10.02
N GLN A 47 -7.11 -7.99 9.98
CA GLN A 47 -6.53 -6.71 9.56
C GLN A 47 -6.34 -6.68 8.04
N LYS A 48 -7.09 -5.79 7.38
CA LYS A 48 -6.92 -5.50 5.96
C LYS A 48 -5.64 -4.72 5.73
N ILE A 49 -4.85 -5.15 4.77
CA ILE A 49 -3.56 -4.53 4.45
C ILE A 49 -3.38 -4.30 2.95
N TYR A 50 -2.55 -3.32 2.62
CA TYR A 50 -1.98 -3.19 1.28
C TYR A 50 -0.48 -3.38 1.40
N LEU A 51 0.11 -4.05 0.42
CA LEU A 51 1.56 -4.15 0.29
C LEU A 51 2.08 -2.90 -0.41
N GLN A 52 3.00 -2.18 0.22
CA GLN A 52 3.63 -1.01 -0.37
C GLN A 52 4.77 -1.46 -1.28
N VAL A 53 4.74 -1.05 -2.55
CA VAL A 53 5.79 -1.32 -3.53
C VAL A 53 6.61 -0.05 -3.81
N ASN A 54 7.93 -0.18 -3.72
CA ASN A 54 8.87 0.82 -4.18
C ASN A 54 9.12 0.64 -5.69
N ILE A 55 8.13 1.01 -6.50
CA ILE A 55 8.11 0.70 -7.94
C ILE A 55 9.28 1.31 -8.73
N GLY A 56 9.86 2.39 -8.22
CA GLY A 56 10.99 3.08 -8.83
C GLY A 56 12.36 2.69 -8.26
N ASN A 57 12.43 1.76 -7.29
CA ASN A 57 13.65 1.43 -6.55
C ASN A 57 14.35 2.69 -5.97
N ASP A 58 13.56 3.67 -5.50
CA ASP A 58 14.07 4.90 -4.91
C ASP A 58 14.61 4.61 -3.50
N PRO A 59 15.91 4.81 -3.21
CA PRO A 59 16.49 4.53 -1.90
C PRO A 59 15.89 5.38 -0.77
N LYS A 60 15.17 6.47 -1.09
CA LYS A 60 14.48 7.33 -0.13
C LYS A 60 13.07 6.84 0.20
N LYS A 61 12.55 5.84 -0.53
CA LYS A 61 11.20 5.29 -0.36
C LYS A 61 11.26 3.92 0.31
N GLN A 62 10.21 3.62 1.06
CA GLN A 62 9.99 2.32 1.64
C GLN A 62 9.08 1.49 0.74
N GLY A 63 9.06 0.18 0.98
CA GLY A 63 8.24 -0.77 0.26
C GLY A 63 9.08 -1.91 -0.27
N PHE A 64 8.40 -3.00 -0.59
CA PHE A 64 8.99 -4.12 -1.28
C PHE A 64 9.52 -3.68 -2.65
N SER A 65 10.63 -4.26 -3.07
CA SER A 65 11.08 -4.12 -4.45
C SER A 65 10.08 -4.79 -5.42
N PRO A 66 10.00 -4.34 -6.68
CA PRO A 66 9.17 -4.98 -7.70
C PRO A 66 9.48 -6.48 -7.87
N GLU A 67 10.73 -6.86 -7.66
CA GLU A 67 11.23 -8.23 -7.84
C GLU A 67 10.86 -9.15 -6.67
N GLU A 68 10.79 -8.63 -5.45
CA GLU A 68 10.52 -9.46 -4.26
C GLU A 68 9.05 -9.50 -3.83
N ILE A 69 8.23 -8.54 -4.28
CA ILE A 69 6.88 -8.35 -3.74
C ILE A 69 5.95 -9.54 -4.01
N ILE A 70 6.09 -10.25 -5.13
CA ILE A 70 5.25 -11.42 -5.44
C ILE A 70 5.51 -12.54 -4.42
N ASN A 71 6.78 -12.85 -4.15
CA ASN A 71 7.15 -13.86 -3.16
C ASN A 71 6.76 -13.41 -1.76
N SER A 72 6.94 -12.13 -1.46
CA SER A 72 6.52 -11.55 -0.18
C SER A 72 5.01 -11.64 0.02
N ALA A 73 4.21 -11.42 -1.03
CA ALA A 73 2.77 -11.55 -0.96
C ALA A 73 2.31 -12.99 -0.67
N LYS A 74 3.00 -13.99 -1.23
CA LYS A 74 2.75 -15.41 -0.91
C LYS A 74 3.00 -15.68 0.57
N GLU A 75 4.16 -15.28 1.10
CA GLU A 75 4.47 -15.46 2.53
C GLU A 75 3.47 -14.71 3.42
N VAL A 76 3.05 -13.50 3.04
CA VAL A 76 2.05 -12.74 3.81
C VAL A 76 0.67 -13.37 3.72
N SER A 77 0.33 -14.06 2.62
CA SER A 77 -0.97 -14.74 2.47
C SER A 77 -1.12 -15.95 3.38
N GLU A 78 -0.03 -16.49 3.91
CA GLU A 78 -0.02 -17.57 4.92
C GLU A 78 -0.31 -17.06 6.34
N LEU A 79 -0.49 -15.74 6.52
CA LEU A 79 -0.78 -15.13 7.82
C LEU A 79 -2.29 -15.01 8.04
N ASP A 80 -2.85 -15.91 8.86
CA ASP A 80 -4.30 -16.11 9.05
C ASP A 80 -5.10 -14.87 9.51
N SER A 81 -4.45 -13.90 10.16
CA SER A 81 -5.12 -12.71 10.70
C SER A 81 -4.92 -11.46 9.82
N LEU A 82 -4.38 -11.62 8.61
CA LEU A 82 -4.23 -10.55 7.63
C LEU A 82 -5.00 -10.85 6.34
N GLU A 83 -5.52 -9.80 5.71
CA GLU A 83 -6.13 -9.88 4.39
C GLU A 83 -5.40 -8.92 3.43
N ILE A 84 -4.80 -9.45 2.36
CA ILE A 84 -4.18 -8.62 1.31
C ILE A 84 -5.29 -8.09 0.39
N ASN A 85 -5.73 -6.85 0.63
CA ASN A 85 -6.81 -6.22 -0.16
C ASN A 85 -6.29 -5.46 -1.39
N GLY A 86 -4.99 -5.20 -1.47
CA GLY A 86 -4.42 -4.46 -2.59
C GLY A 86 -2.93 -4.18 -2.44
N ILE A 87 -2.43 -3.31 -3.31
CA ILE A 87 -1.09 -2.73 -3.19
C ILE A 87 -1.12 -1.22 -3.24
N MET A 88 -0.05 -0.62 -2.76
CA MET A 88 0.12 0.83 -2.66
C MET A 88 1.47 1.24 -3.24
N THR A 89 1.52 2.37 -3.94
CA THR A 89 2.81 2.97 -4.31
C THR A 89 2.84 4.48 -4.06
N MET A 90 4.03 5.00 -3.78
CA MET A 90 4.32 6.42 -3.62
C MET A 90 5.47 6.82 -4.53
N LEU A 91 5.16 7.63 -5.54
CA LEU A 91 6.16 8.13 -6.46
C LEU A 91 6.87 9.38 -5.92
N PRO A 92 8.12 9.65 -6.35
CA PRO A 92 8.77 10.92 -6.12
C PRO A 92 8.03 12.06 -6.83
N GLN A 93 8.11 13.26 -6.26
CA GLN A 93 7.55 14.46 -6.89
C GLN A 93 8.42 14.90 -8.07
N GLY A 94 7.81 15.53 -9.07
CA GLY A 94 8.54 16.18 -10.16
C GLY A 94 9.07 15.24 -11.25
N ILE A 95 8.67 13.96 -11.27
CA ILE A 95 9.01 13.07 -12.38
C ILE A 95 8.16 13.38 -13.63
N PRO A 96 8.69 13.11 -14.84
CA PRO A 96 7.92 13.27 -16.08
C PRO A 96 6.61 12.48 -16.08
N LYS A 97 5.54 13.04 -16.65
CA LYS A 97 4.23 12.37 -16.74
C LYS A 97 4.29 11.01 -17.42
N THR A 98 5.18 10.83 -18.41
CA THR A 98 5.42 9.55 -19.09
C THR A 98 5.96 8.50 -18.13
N THR A 99 7.02 8.82 -17.39
CA THR A 99 7.60 7.95 -16.36
C THR A 99 6.60 7.63 -15.25
N LEU A 100 5.82 8.62 -14.82
CA LEU A 100 4.77 8.44 -13.83
C LEU A 100 3.70 7.43 -14.29
N ARG A 101 3.25 7.56 -15.54
CA ARG A 101 2.30 6.62 -16.16
C ARG A 101 2.87 5.21 -16.24
N ASP A 102 4.13 5.07 -16.66
CA ASP A 102 4.80 3.77 -16.74
C ASP A 102 4.89 3.09 -15.37
N TYR A 103 5.14 3.84 -14.30
CA TYR A 103 5.15 3.30 -12.95
C TYR A 103 3.77 2.86 -12.47
N TYR A 104 2.70 3.60 -12.76
CA TYR A 104 1.34 3.15 -12.43
C TYR A 104 0.94 1.91 -13.23
N LYS A 105 1.29 1.81 -14.52
CA LYS A 105 1.10 0.59 -15.32
C LYS A 105 1.79 -0.62 -14.71
N LYS A 106 3.07 -0.48 -14.34
CA LYS A 106 3.84 -1.54 -13.68
C LYS A 106 3.24 -1.94 -12.34
N THR A 107 2.75 -0.97 -11.57
CA THR A 107 2.07 -1.22 -10.30
C THR A 107 0.78 -2.03 -10.54
N CYS A 108 -0.05 -1.64 -11.50
CA CYS A 108 -1.25 -2.40 -11.86
C CYS A 108 -0.94 -3.85 -12.27
N LYS A 109 0.10 -4.06 -13.08
CA LYS A 109 0.59 -5.39 -13.45
C LYS A 109 0.96 -6.24 -12.23
N ILE A 110 1.78 -5.69 -11.33
CA ILE A 110 2.18 -6.38 -10.08
C ILE A 110 0.95 -6.76 -9.24
N LYS A 111 -0.04 -5.87 -9.11
CA LYS A 111 -1.27 -6.20 -8.38
C LYS A 111 -2.00 -7.40 -8.99
N ASN A 112 -2.04 -7.49 -10.32
CA ASN A 112 -2.67 -8.63 -11.00
C ASN A 112 -1.91 -9.92 -10.74
N GLU A 113 -0.58 -9.89 -10.86
CA GLU A 113 0.27 -11.05 -10.57
C GLU A 113 0.14 -11.52 -9.10
N ILE A 114 0.05 -10.60 -8.14
CA ILE A 114 -0.20 -10.94 -6.74
C ILE A 114 -1.57 -11.61 -6.59
N LYS A 115 -2.62 -11.02 -7.16
CA LYS A 115 -3.98 -11.55 -7.09
C LYS A 115 -4.05 -13.00 -7.58
N GLU A 116 -3.41 -13.28 -8.71
CA GLU A 116 -3.29 -14.62 -9.28
C GLU A 116 -2.45 -15.54 -8.39
N SER A 117 -1.32 -15.05 -7.86
CA SER A 117 -0.37 -15.84 -7.06
C SER A 117 -0.91 -16.29 -5.70
N VAL A 118 -1.79 -15.51 -5.07
CA VAL A 118 -2.30 -15.79 -3.71
C VAL A 118 -3.77 -16.20 -3.71
N ASN A 119 -4.39 -16.34 -4.90
CA ASN A 119 -5.83 -16.60 -5.10
C ASN A 119 -6.73 -15.76 -4.16
N GLY A 120 -6.34 -14.51 -3.92
CA GLY A 120 -6.87 -13.69 -2.83
C GLY A 120 -7.53 -12.40 -3.28
N ASN A 121 -7.95 -11.59 -2.30
CA ASN A 121 -8.73 -10.36 -2.50
C ASN A 121 -7.89 -9.14 -2.94
N CYS A 122 -6.72 -9.34 -3.55
CA CYS A 122 -5.81 -8.26 -3.98
C CYS A 122 -6.37 -7.50 -5.21
N ASN A 123 -7.40 -6.71 -4.98
CA ASN A 123 -8.19 -6.03 -6.01
C ASN A 123 -7.91 -4.53 -6.07
N ASN A 124 -7.31 -3.96 -5.03
CA ASN A 124 -7.18 -2.52 -4.90
C ASN A 124 -5.80 -1.98 -5.29
N LEU A 125 -5.81 -0.77 -5.84
CA LEU A 125 -4.63 0.01 -6.18
C LEU A 125 -4.70 1.36 -5.48
N SER A 126 -3.86 1.55 -4.46
CA SER A 126 -3.67 2.84 -3.80
C SER A 126 -2.52 3.59 -4.45
N MET A 127 -2.85 4.49 -5.37
CA MET A 127 -1.89 5.32 -6.11
C MET A 127 -2.57 6.61 -6.56
N GLY A 128 -1.78 7.66 -6.78
CA GLY A 128 -2.30 9.01 -7.01
C GLY A 128 -2.43 9.84 -5.73
N MET A 129 -1.95 11.06 -5.82
CA MET A 129 -1.99 12.15 -4.85
C MET A 129 -2.52 13.42 -5.55
N SER A 130 -2.62 14.53 -4.83
CA SER A 130 -3.22 15.78 -5.35
C SER A 130 -2.73 16.24 -6.73
N ASN A 131 -1.49 15.90 -7.12
CA ASN A 131 -0.87 16.41 -8.36
C ASN A 131 -0.88 15.40 -9.52
N ASP A 132 -1.26 14.14 -9.28
CA ASP A 132 -1.13 13.05 -10.25
C ASP A 132 -2.29 12.04 -10.21
N PHE A 133 -3.34 12.30 -9.44
CA PHE A 133 -4.49 11.40 -9.30
C PHE A 133 -5.24 11.15 -10.61
N GLU A 134 -5.28 12.11 -11.54
CA GLU A 134 -5.93 11.92 -12.85
C GLU A 134 -5.26 10.79 -13.64
N ILE A 135 -3.93 10.83 -13.75
CA ILE A 135 -3.15 9.77 -14.42
C ILE A 135 -3.27 8.46 -13.64
N ALA A 136 -3.31 8.52 -12.30
CA ALA A 136 -3.52 7.33 -11.49
C ALA A 136 -4.87 6.64 -11.78
N ILE A 137 -5.95 7.42 -11.92
CA ILE A 137 -7.29 6.92 -12.26
C ILE A 137 -7.28 6.28 -13.65
N GLU A 138 -6.69 6.95 -14.65
CA GLU A 138 -6.57 6.41 -16.00
C GLU A 138 -5.83 5.06 -16.04
N GLU A 139 -4.86 4.87 -15.14
CA GLU A 139 -4.09 3.62 -15.03
C GLU A 139 -4.69 2.63 -14.00
N GLY A 140 -5.92 2.86 -13.54
CA GLY A 140 -6.71 1.90 -12.77
C GLY A 140 -6.65 2.05 -11.25
N ALA A 141 -6.28 3.21 -10.72
CA ALA A 141 -6.31 3.46 -9.28
C ALA A 141 -7.74 3.26 -8.72
N THR A 142 -7.85 2.48 -7.65
CA THR A 142 -9.12 2.32 -6.91
C THR A 142 -9.16 3.22 -5.68
N HIS A 143 -7.99 3.69 -5.21
CA HIS A 143 -7.86 4.62 -4.10
C HIS A 143 -6.86 5.72 -4.44
N ILE A 144 -7.32 6.97 -4.43
CA ILE A 144 -6.50 8.18 -4.55
C ILE A 144 -6.35 8.86 -3.18
N ARG A 145 -5.23 9.55 -2.95
CA ARG A 145 -4.90 10.17 -1.65
C ARG A 145 -4.80 11.68 -1.77
N ILE A 146 -5.94 12.36 -1.63
CA ILE A 146 -6.03 13.81 -1.84
C ILE A 146 -5.90 14.57 -0.51
N GLY A 147 -4.90 15.42 -0.42
CA GLY A 147 -4.64 16.29 0.73
C GLY A 147 -4.78 17.75 0.34
N THR A 148 -3.70 18.33 -0.22
CA THR A 148 -3.63 19.75 -0.60
C THR A 148 -4.77 20.22 -1.50
N ALA A 149 -5.24 19.41 -2.45
CA ALA A 149 -6.34 19.83 -3.33
C ALA A 149 -7.70 19.90 -2.62
N LEU A 150 -7.87 19.24 -1.46
CA LEU A 150 -9.08 19.33 -0.64
C LEU A 150 -8.97 20.36 0.49
N PHE A 151 -7.82 20.39 1.18
CA PHE A 151 -7.65 21.15 2.42
C PHE A 151 -6.75 22.38 2.28
N GLY A 152 -6.19 22.62 1.09
CA GLY A 152 -5.22 23.68 0.87
C GLY A 152 -3.82 23.35 1.42
N ALA A 153 -2.95 24.37 1.44
CA ALA A 153 -1.62 24.25 2.02
C ALA A 153 -1.71 24.09 3.54
N ARG A 154 -0.69 23.44 4.13
CA ARG A 154 -0.62 23.36 5.60
C ARG A 154 -0.43 24.76 6.18
N PRO A 155 -1.13 25.12 7.27
CA PRO A 155 -0.80 26.30 8.04
C PRO A 155 0.67 26.19 8.48
N GLN A 156 1.42 27.29 8.37
CA GLN A 156 2.77 27.38 8.93
C GLN A 156 2.72 27.53 10.44
#